data_AF-A0A524KWQ5-F1
#
_entry.id   AF-A0A524KWQ5-F1
#
_cell.length_a   1.000
_cell.length_b   1.000
_cell.length_c   1.000
_cell.angle_alpha   90.00
_cell.angle_beta   90.00
_cell.angle_gamma   90.00
#
_symmetry.space_group_name_H-M   'P 1'
#
loop_
_entity.id
_entity.type
_entity.pdbx_description
1 polymer ?
#
loop_
_entity_poly.entity_id
_entity_poly.type
_entity_poly.pdbx_seq_one_letter_code
_entity_poly.pdbx_strand_id
1 'polypeptide(L)'
;MSTPYKPKQKRGLWSSRFGFIMASAGSAVGLGNIWKFPYITGMHGGGAFVLFYIFCIFVVGIPLMLGEMVIGRHTHKNPVGAFKSLRGGPWTVVGWLGVIAGFVLLSYYSVV
;
A
#
# COMPACT_ATOMS: atom_id res chain seq x y z
N MET A 1 -20.65 -23.77 -33.46
CA MET A 1 -19.34 -23.35 -32.90
C MET A 1 -19.60 -22.60 -31.59
N SER A 2 -19.74 -23.30 -30.47
CA SER A 2 -20.02 -22.71 -29.16
C SER A 2 -18.71 -22.22 -28.52
N THR A 3 -18.59 -20.92 -28.34
CA THR A 3 -17.46 -20.29 -27.63
C THR A 3 -17.32 -20.89 -26.23
N PRO A 4 -16.13 -21.34 -25.79
CA PRO A 4 -15.95 -21.88 -24.46
C PRO A 4 -16.17 -20.79 -23.40
N TYR A 5 -17.17 -21.00 -22.53
CA TYR A 5 -17.44 -20.16 -21.37
C TYR A 5 -16.27 -20.28 -20.38
N LYS A 6 -15.38 -19.27 -20.34
CA LYS A 6 -14.38 -19.16 -19.28
C LYS A 6 -15.09 -18.74 -17.99
N PRO A 7 -15.16 -19.61 -16.96
CA PRO A 7 -15.74 -19.19 -15.69
C PRO A 7 -14.93 -18.01 -15.15
N LYS A 8 -15.60 -16.95 -14.70
CA LYS A 8 -14.94 -15.85 -13.98
C LYS A 8 -14.23 -16.45 -12.75
N GLN A 9 -12.90 -16.53 -12.79
CA GLN A 9 -12.09 -16.91 -11.64
C GLN A 9 -12.52 -16.05 -10.44
N LYS A 10 -13.12 -16.67 -9.41
CA LYS A 10 -13.37 -15.97 -8.15
C LYS A 10 -12.01 -15.63 -7.56
N ARG A 11 -11.74 -14.34 -7.35
CA ARG A 11 -10.51 -13.86 -6.72
C ARG A 11 -10.37 -14.55 -5.36
N GLY A 12 -9.19 -15.08 -5.04
CA GLY A 12 -8.93 -15.67 -3.73
C GLY A 12 -9.19 -14.64 -2.63
N LEU A 13 -10.16 -14.91 -1.76
CA LEU A 13 -10.40 -14.13 -0.56
C LEU A 13 -9.46 -14.63 0.52
N TRP A 14 -8.95 -13.72 1.34
CA TRP A 14 -8.12 -14.09 2.49
C TRP A 14 -8.93 -14.96 3.46
N SER A 15 -8.42 -16.15 3.78
CA SER A 15 -9.08 -17.12 4.65
C SER A 15 -9.25 -16.59 6.09
N SER A 16 -8.37 -15.69 6.55
CA SER A 16 -8.44 -15.07 7.87
C SER A 16 -8.07 -13.59 7.85
N ARG A 17 -8.80 -12.78 8.62
CA ARG A 17 -8.50 -11.35 8.84
C ARG A 17 -7.13 -11.17 9.47
N PHE A 18 -6.74 -12.09 10.37
CA PHE A 18 -5.43 -12.06 11.02
C PHE A 18 -4.30 -12.30 10.00
N GLY A 19 -4.50 -13.23 9.07
CA GLY A 19 -3.55 -13.46 7.97
C GLY A 19 -3.36 -12.24 7.07
N PHE A 20 -4.44 -11.52 6.77
CA PHE A 20 -4.36 -10.26 6.02
C PHE A 20 -3.60 -9.16 6.78
N ILE A 21 -3.87 -9.00 8.09
CA ILE A 21 -3.18 -8.01 8.93
C ILE A 21 -1.69 -8.33 9.04
N MET A 22 -1.32 -9.60 9.26
CA MET A 22 0.09 -9.99 9.32
C MET A 22 0.81 -9.80 7.99
N ALA A 23 0.19 -10.18 6.87
CA ALA A 23 0.78 -10.01 5.55
C ALA A 23 1.00 -8.52 5.21
N SER A 24 0.04 -7.66 5.55
CA SER A 24 0.16 -6.21 5.35
C SER A 24 1.17 -5.58 6.29
N ALA A 25 1.18 -5.95 7.58
CA ALA A 25 2.17 -5.47 8.55
C ALA A 25 3.59 -5.87 8.15
N GLY A 26 3.80 -7.12 7.72
CA GLY A 26 5.09 -7.61 7.24
C GLY A 26 5.58 -6.89 5.98
N SER A 27 4.68 -6.48 5.09
CA SER A 27 5.04 -5.68 3.91
C SER A 27 5.34 -4.21 4.25
N ALA A 28 4.77 -3.68 5.34
CA ALA A 28 4.96 -2.29 5.74
C ALA A 28 6.26 -2.07 6.54
N VAL A 29 6.73 -3.10 7.26
CA VAL A 29 7.97 -3.04 8.05
C VAL A 29 9.16 -3.44 7.17
N GLY A 30 9.99 -2.47 6.78
CA GLY A 30 11.18 -2.69 5.96
C GLY A 30 12.49 -2.28 6.66
N LEU A 31 13.63 -2.55 6.01
CA LEU A 31 14.98 -2.18 6.47
C LEU A 31 15.06 -0.71 6.91
N GLY A 32 14.44 0.20 6.15
CA GLY A 32 14.33 1.62 6.49
C GLY A 32 13.87 1.89 7.94
N ASN A 33 12.90 1.13 8.44
CA ASN A 33 12.35 1.32 9.79
C ASN A 33 13.31 0.83 10.88
N ILE A 34 14.27 -0.04 10.55
CA ILE A 34 15.22 -0.64 11.50
C ILE A 34 16.45 0.27 11.70
N TRP A 35 16.96 0.90 10.63
CA TRP A 35 18.24 1.63 10.68
C TRP A 35 18.14 3.16 10.46
N LYS A 36 17.22 3.62 9.62
CA LYS A 36 17.10 5.02 9.20
C LYS A 36 16.27 5.78 10.22
N PHE A 37 15.23 5.13 10.74
CA PHE A 37 14.40 5.67 11.81
C PHE A 37 15.20 6.02 13.08
N PRO A 38 15.98 5.11 13.70
CA PRO A 38 16.77 5.46 14.88
C PRO A 38 17.85 6.50 14.59
N TYR A 39 18.46 6.46 13.39
CA TYR A 39 19.46 7.45 12.98
C TYR A 39 18.88 8.87 12.88
N ILE A 40 17.75 9.03 12.16
CA ILE A 40 17.07 10.34 12.03
C ILE A 40 16.56 10.81 13.39
N THR A 41 15.96 9.90 14.16
CA THR A 41 15.46 10.21 15.51
C THR A 41 16.59 10.68 16.42
N GLY A 42 17.74 10.00 16.42
CA GLY A 42 18.91 10.40 17.20
C GLY A 42 19.47 11.78 16.81
N MET A 43 19.46 12.11 15.51
CA MET A 43 19.96 13.38 14.99
C MET A 43 19.00 14.56 15.21
N HIS A 44 17.68 14.32 15.21
CA HIS A 44 16.64 15.35 15.25
C HIS A 44 15.98 15.54 16.62
N GLY A 45 16.70 15.32 17.71
CA GLY A 45 16.20 15.59 19.06
C GLY A 45 15.47 14.42 19.73
N GLY A 46 15.75 13.19 19.29
CA GLY A 46 15.38 11.96 19.99
C GLY A 46 13.88 11.82 20.19
N GLY A 47 13.45 11.77 21.46
CA GLY A 47 12.06 11.50 21.85
C GLY A 47 11.05 12.55 21.37
N ALA A 48 11.43 13.82 21.24
CA ALA A 48 10.52 14.85 20.75
C ALA A 48 10.15 14.63 19.27
N PHE A 49 11.11 14.17 18.46
CA PHE A 49 10.88 13.79 17.07
C PHE A 49 9.95 12.58 16.97
N VAL A 50 10.09 11.58 17.86
CA VAL A 50 9.20 10.40 17.88
C VAL A 50 7.76 10.79 18.17
N LEU A 51 7.52 11.68 19.12
CA LEU A 51 6.16 12.14 19.44
C LEU A 51 5.51 12.85 18.24
N PHE A 52 6.25 13.73 17.56
CA PHE A 52 5.77 14.40 16.36
C PHE A 52 5.56 13.40 15.20
N TYR A 53 6.47 12.44 15.04
CA TYR A 53 6.35 11.37 14.05
C TYR A 53 5.08 10.53 14.25
N ILE A 54 4.78 10.12 15.48
CA ILE A 54 3.55 9.39 15.82
C ILE A 54 2.33 10.27 15.51
N PHE A 55 2.35 11.55 15.89
CA PHE A 55 1.27 12.48 15.58
C PHE A 55 1.00 12.57 14.07
N CYS A 56 2.04 12.72 13.25
CA CYS A 56 1.92 12.71 11.79
C CYS A 56 1.37 11.37 11.25
N ILE A 57 1.75 10.24 11.84
CA ILE A 57 1.19 8.94 11.45
C ILE A 57 -0.32 8.89 11.74
N PHE A 58 -0.76 9.36 12.90
CA PHE A 58 -2.18 9.38 13.23
C PHE A 58 -2.98 10.30 12.30
N VAL A 59 -2.46 11.48 11.99
CA VAL A 59 -3.17 12.50 11.19
C VAL A 59 -3.13 12.23 9.70
N VAL A 60 -2.03 11.67 9.19
CA VAL A 60 -1.82 11.46 7.75
C VAL A 60 -1.77 9.98 7.41
N GLY A 61 -0.92 9.20 8.08
CA GLY A 61 -0.69 7.79 7.74
C GLY A 61 -1.94 6.92 7.84
N ILE A 62 -2.65 6.98 8.97
CA ILE A 62 -3.88 6.20 9.19
C ILE A 62 -4.98 6.55 8.18
N PRO A 63 -5.37 7.82 7.98
CA PRO A 63 -6.42 8.13 7.01
C PRO A 63 -6.03 7.78 5.56
N LEU A 64 -4.76 7.92 5.18
CA LEU A 64 -4.27 7.46 3.86
C LEU A 64 -4.43 5.95 3.69
N MET A 65 -3.97 5.18 4.69
CA MET A 65 -4.06 3.72 4.67
C MET A 65 -5.52 3.23 4.65
N LEU A 66 -6.39 3.84 5.45
CA LEU A 66 -7.82 3.55 5.45
C LEU A 66 -8.46 3.90 4.10
N GLY A 67 -8.11 5.04 3.51
CA GLY A 67 -8.57 5.45 2.18
C GLY A 67 -8.22 4.42 1.10
N GLU A 68 -6.96 3.97 1.06
CA GLU A 68 -6.52 2.92 0.13
C GLU A 68 -7.21 1.58 0.38
N MET A 69 -7.39 1.17 1.65
CA MET A 69 -8.11 -0.06 1.98
C MET A 69 -9.59 -0.01 1.57
N VAL A 70 -10.27 1.13 1.78
CA VAL A 70 -11.68 1.32 1.40
C VAL A 70 -11.83 1.25 -0.12
N ILE A 71 -10.98 1.95 -0.87
CA ILE A 71 -10.99 1.91 -2.35
C ILE A 71 -10.69 0.49 -2.86
N GLY A 72 -9.70 -0.17 -2.27
CA GLY A 72 -9.32 -1.55 -2.61
C GLY A 72 -10.44 -2.56 -2.35
N ARG A 73 -11.14 -2.43 -1.21
CA ARG A 73 -12.28 -3.28 -0.86
C ARG A 73 -13.51 -3.00 -1.70
N HIS A 74 -13.87 -1.74 -1.95
CA HIS A 74 -15.04 -1.42 -2.77
C HIS A 74 -14.88 -1.90 -4.20
N THR A 75 -13.65 -1.83 -4.73
CA THR A 75 -13.45 -2.07 -6.15
C THR A 75 -13.03 -3.50 -6.47
N HIS A 76 -12.41 -4.22 -5.52
CA HIS A 76 -11.85 -5.57 -5.69
C HIS A 76 -10.94 -5.75 -6.93
N LYS A 77 -10.50 -4.64 -7.53
CA LYS A 77 -9.70 -4.54 -8.75
C LYS A 77 -8.28 -4.08 -8.41
N ASN A 78 -7.33 -4.35 -9.29
CA ASN A 78 -5.96 -3.87 -9.16
C ASN A 78 -5.94 -2.33 -9.09
N PRO A 79 -4.89 -1.69 -8.53
CA PRO A 79 -4.83 -0.23 -8.32
C PRO A 79 -5.27 0.58 -9.55
N VAL A 80 -4.71 0.27 -10.72
CA VAL A 80 -5.08 0.89 -12.01
C VAL A 80 -6.56 0.66 -12.39
N GLY A 81 -7.08 -0.56 -12.16
CA GLY A 81 -8.48 -0.91 -12.41
C GLY A 81 -9.44 -0.36 -11.35
N ALA A 82 -8.95 -0.06 -10.15
CA ALA A 82 -9.73 0.50 -9.06
C ALA A 82 -10.03 1.98 -9.32
N PHE A 83 -8.98 2.75 -9.64
CA PHE A 83 -9.13 4.15 -10.04
C PHE A 83 -9.92 4.30 -11.35
N LYS A 84 -9.77 3.39 -12.32
CA LYS A 84 -10.59 3.37 -13.54
C LYS A 84 -12.08 3.12 -13.29
N SER A 85 -12.42 2.40 -12.22
CA SER A 85 -13.81 2.02 -11.90
C SER A 85 -14.54 3.01 -10.98
N LEU A 86 -13.81 3.84 -10.23
CA LEU A 86 -14.42 4.87 -9.37
C LEU A 86 -14.93 6.07 -10.18
N ARG A 87 -14.13 6.54 -11.15
CA ARG A 87 -14.50 7.65 -12.05
C ARG A 87 -13.61 7.55 -13.28
N GLY A 88 -14.19 7.27 -14.45
CA GLY A 88 -13.46 7.28 -15.72
C GLY A 88 -12.86 8.67 -15.96
N GLY A 89 -11.56 8.82 -15.71
CA GLY A 89 -10.86 10.12 -15.73
C GLY A 89 -9.37 10.01 -15.34
N PRO A 90 -8.67 11.15 -15.16
CA PRO A 90 -7.21 11.21 -14.97
C PRO A 90 -6.72 10.53 -13.68
N TRP A 91 -7.61 10.07 -12.80
CA TRP A 91 -7.29 9.27 -11.61
C TRP A 91 -6.61 7.93 -11.94
N THR A 92 -6.76 7.44 -13.16
CA THR A 92 -6.03 6.26 -13.64
C THR A 92 -4.50 6.48 -13.64
N VAL A 93 -4.05 7.74 -13.75
CA VAL A 93 -2.63 8.13 -13.67
C VAL A 93 -2.08 7.90 -12.26
N VAL A 94 -2.85 8.17 -11.21
CA VAL A 94 -2.45 7.90 -9.82
C VAL A 94 -2.23 6.39 -9.60
N GLY A 95 -3.11 5.56 -10.16
CA GLY A 95 -2.94 4.11 -10.15
C GLY A 95 -1.68 3.62 -10.86
N TRP A 96 -1.33 4.24 -12.00
CA TRP A 96 -0.09 3.94 -12.73
C TRP A 96 1.16 4.44 -11.99
N LEU A 97 1.09 5.62 -11.37
CA LEU A 97 2.18 6.15 -10.55
C LEU A 97 2.50 5.24 -9.38
N GLY A 98 1.49 4.67 -8.71
CA GLY A 98 1.71 3.69 -7.64
C GLY A 98 2.45 2.43 -8.12
N VAL A 99 2.12 1.92 -9.32
CA VAL A 99 2.80 0.76 -9.91
C VAL A 99 4.25 1.10 -10.27
N ILE A 100 4.50 2.26 -10.88
CA ILE A 100 5.85 2.71 -11.23
C ILE A 100 6.68 2.94 -9.97
N ALA A 101 6.11 3.60 -8.95
CA ALA A 101 6.78 3.82 -7.68
C ALA A 101 7.18 2.49 -7.01
N GLY A 102 6.25 1.52 -6.97
CA GLY A 102 6.53 0.18 -6.47
C GLY A 102 7.64 -0.54 -7.25
N PHE A 103 7.64 -0.43 -8.58
CA PHE A 103 8.68 -1.00 -9.43
C PHE A 103 10.06 -0.37 -9.18
N VAL A 104 10.13 0.96 -9.09
CA VAL A 104 11.37 1.69 -8.80
C VAL A 104 11.89 1.35 -7.40
N LEU A 105 11.01 1.31 -6.40
CA LEU A 105 11.35 0.88 -5.04
C LEU A 105 11.91 -0.53 -5.05
N LEU A 106 11.26 -1.48 -5.72
CA LEU A 106 11.71 -2.87 -5.78
C LEU A 106 13.06 -2.99 -6.50
N SER A 107 13.27 -2.24 -7.59
CA SER A 107 14.56 -2.20 -8.30
C SER A 107 15.69 -1.67 -7.42
N TYR A 108 15.43 -0.62 -6.63
CA TYR A 108 16.42 -0.07 -5.71
C TYR A 108 16.71 -1.05 -4.57
N TYR A 109 15.67 -1.57 -3.91
CA TYR A 109 15.80 -2.54 -2.83
C TYR A 109 16.35 -3.90 -3.25
N SER A 110 16.26 -4.27 -4.53
CA SER A 110 16.84 -5.51 -5.04
C SER A 110 18.31 -5.38 -5.40
N VAL A 111 18.77 -4.15 -5.68
CA VAL A 111 20.18 -3.87 -6.01
C VAL A 111 21.00 -3.64 -4.74
N VAL A 112 20.39 -3.04 -3.72
CA VAL A 112 20.98 -2.81 -2.39
C VAL A 112 20.87 -4.06 -1.53
#